data_AF-F4L7U5-F1
#
_entry.id   AF-F4L7U5-F1
#
_cell.length_a   1.000
_cell.length_b   1.000
_cell.length_c   1.000
_cell.angle_alpha   90.00
_cell.angle_beta   90.00
_cell.angle_gamma   90.00
#
_symmetry.space_group_name_H-M   'P 1'
#
loop_
_entity.id
_entity.type
_entity.pdbx_description
1 polymer ?
#
loop_
_entity_poly.entity_id
_entity_poly.type
_entity_poly.pdbx_seq_one_letter_code
_entity_poly.pdbx_strand_id
1 'polypeptide(L)'
;MALSRRKQDVDEKMVDALINKGSVTELPATPPVDLKATAKEELVDNSKLIFVQLRIDPQTLQEIDRNVKSRPGKLSRHTWIMEAIAEKLTRIQE
;
A
#
# COMPACT_ATOMS: atom_id res chain seq x y z
N MET A 1 17.12 -49.17 -20.36
CA MET A 1 18.02 -48.00 -20.38
C MET A 1 17.88 -47.26 -19.06
N ALA A 2 18.92 -47.21 -18.24
CA ALA A 2 18.91 -46.51 -16.97
C ALA A 2 19.42 -45.06 -17.17
N LEU A 3 18.65 -44.06 -16.73
CA LEU A 3 19.02 -42.65 -16.80
C LEU A 3 19.89 -42.28 -15.59
N SER A 4 21.19 -42.14 -15.81
CA SER A 4 22.13 -41.62 -14.81
C SER A 4 21.83 -40.16 -14.48
N ARG A 5 21.51 -39.85 -13.22
CA ARG A 5 21.48 -38.46 -12.72
C ARG A 5 22.93 -38.01 -12.46
N ARG A 6 23.36 -36.94 -13.12
CA ARG A 6 24.56 -36.20 -12.70
C ARG A 6 24.30 -35.58 -11.33
N LYS A 7 25.19 -35.80 -10.37
CA LYS A 7 25.23 -35.03 -9.13
C LYS A 7 25.76 -33.63 -9.47
N GLN A 8 24.94 -32.60 -9.29
CA GLN A 8 25.42 -31.22 -9.26
C GLN A 8 26.05 -30.99 -7.89
N ASP A 9 27.32 -30.60 -7.90
CA ASP A 9 27.98 -30.03 -6.72
C ASP A 9 27.26 -28.71 -6.41
N VAL A 10 26.60 -28.63 -5.27
CA VAL A 10 25.87 -27.44 -4.85
C VAL A 10 26.86 -26.57 -4.09
N ASP A 11 27.31 -25.50 -4.74
CA ASP A 11 28.18 -24.49 -4.13
C ASP A 11 27.41 -23.78 -2.99
N GLU A 12 27.96 -23.80 -1.77
CA GLU A 12 27.33 -23.20 -0.59
C GLU A 12 27.01 -21.72 -0.78
N LYS A 13 27.80 -20.99 -1.60
CA LYS A 13 27.53 -19.58 -1.92
C LYS A 13 26.27 -19.41 -2.78
N MET A 14 25.93 -20.41 -3.58
CA MET A 14 24.69 -20.42 -4.37
C MET A 14 23.47 -20.69 -3.50
N VAL A 15 23.62 -21.45 -2.41
CA VAL A 15 22.57 -21.67 -1.40
C VAL A 15 22.29 -20.38 -0.64
N ASP A 16 23.33 -19.68 -0.18
CA ASP A 16 23.19 -18.38 0.49
C ASP A 16 22.54 -17.32 -0.41
N ALA A 17 22.89 -17.31 -1.70
CA ALA A 17 22.26 -16.42 -2.68
C ALA A 17 20.76 -16.73 -2.90
N LEU A 18 20.34 -17.99 -2.77
CA LEU A 18 18.93 -18.41 -2.88
C LEU A 18 18.14 -18.07 -1.61
N ILE A 19 18.76 -18.17 -0.43
CA ILE A 19 18.14 -17.75 0.84
C ILE A 19 17.90 -16.24 0.83
N ASN A 20 18.88 -15.45 0.40
CA ASN A 20 18.74 -14.00 0.28
C ASN A 20 17.76 -13.56 -0.81
N LYS A 21 17.51 -14.38 -1.83
CA LYS A 21 16.48 -14.13 -2.86
C LYS A 21 15.05 -14.47 -2.41
N GLY A 22 14.89 -15.21 -1.32
CA GLY A 22 13.58 -15.64 -0.80
C GLY A 22 12.86 -14.60 0.07
N SER A 23 13.49 -13.47 0.39
CA SER A 23 12.90 -12.41 1.22
C SER A 23 13.17 -11.03 0.62
N VAL A 24 12.59 -10.76 -0.54
CA VAL A 24 12.43 -9.40 -1.08
C VAL A 24 10.96 -9.22 -1.44
N THR A 25 10.12 -9.20 -0.42
CA THR A 25 9.04 -8.21 -0.40
C THR A 25 9.62 -7.03 0.36
N GLU A 26 10.51 -6.28 -0.30
CA GLU A 26 10.73 -4.88 0.08
C GLU A 26 9.39 -4.18 -0.12
N LEU A 27 8.56 -4.20 0.93
CA LEU A 27 7.68 -3.08 1.18
C LEU A 27 8.61 -1.86 1.18
N PRO A 28 8.39 -0.84 0.34
CA PRO A 28 9.13 0.39 0.50
C PRO A 28 8.95 0.79 1.96
N ALA A 29 10.07 0.87 2.69
CA ALA A 29 10.07 1.41 4.03
C ALA A 29 9.44 2.79 3.92
N THR A 30 8.17 2.90 4.30
CA THR A 30 7.56 4.21 4.54
C THR A 30 8.49 4.88 5.54
N PRO A 31 9.12 6.02 5.20
CA PRO A 31 9.86 6.74 6.20
C PRO A 31 8.91 6.99 7.38
N PRO A 32 9.38 6.90 8.63
CA PRO A 32 8.56 7.34 9.75
C PRO A 32 8.13 8.76 9.42
N VAL A 33 6.82 8.99 9.36
CA VAL A 33 6.29 10.33 9.16
C VAL A 33 6.59 11.07 10.46
N ASP A 34 7.74 11.72 10.51
CA ASP A 34 8.10 12.65 11.56
C ASP A 34 7.04 13.74 11.57
N LEU A 35 6.13 13.69 12.53
CA LEU A 35 5.05 14.66 12.78
C LEU A 35 5.58 16.03 13.25
N LYS A 36 6.84 16.37 12.92
CA LYS A 36 7.45 17.69 13.12
C LYS A 36 7.85 18.30 11.78
N ALA A 37 6.87 18.57 10.94
CA ALA A 37 7.02 19.57 9.89
C ALA A 37 6.59 20.92 10.45
N THR A 38 7.57 21.71 10.90
CA THR A 38 7.44 23.17 11.01
C THR A 38 6.85 23.73 9.72
N ALA A 39 5.80 24.53 9.83
CA ALA A 39 5.15 25.22 8.74
C ALA A 39 6.16 26.10 7.97
N LYS A 40 6.67 25.56 6.86
CA LYS A 40 7.09 26.34 5.71
C LYS A 40 6.12 25.95 4.61
N GLU A 41 5.35 26.92 4.12
CA GLU A 41 4.52 26.78 2.93
C GLU A 41 5.45 26.51 1.74
N GLU A 42 5.75 25.24 1.50
CA GLU A 42 6.33 24.80 0.24
C GLU A 42 5.22 24.76 -0.80
N LEU A 43 5.51 25.35 -1.97
CA LEU A 43 4.72 25.23 -3.19
C LEU A 43 4.22 23.79 -3.34
N VAL A 44 2.90 23.62 -3.22
CA VAL A 44 2.27 22.30 -3.28
C VAL A 44 2.44 21.78 -4.70
N ASP A 45 3.43 20.92 -4.90
CA ASP A 45 3.55 20.14 -6.12
C ASP A 45 2.32 19.24 -6.21
N ASN A 46 1.38 19.60 -7.08
CA ASN A 46 0.10 18.90 -7.28
C ASN A 46 0.26 17.45 -7.76
N SER A 47 1.48 17.03 -8.10
CA SER A 47 1.78 15.64 -8.47
C SER A 47 2.17 14.77 -7.28
N LYS A 48 2.47 15.36 -6.11
CA LYS A 48 2.96 14.62 -4.94
C LYS A 48 1.80 14.02 -4.14
N LEU A 49 1.76 12.69 -4.07
CA LEU A 49 0.82 11.97 -3.22
C LEU A 49 1.27 11.98 -1.75
N ILE A 50 0.33 12.22 -0.84
CA ILE A 50 0.55 12.21 0.60
C ILE A 50 -0.20 11.01 1.20
N PHE A 51 0.53 10.13 1.88
CA PHE A 51 -0.06 9.02 2.62
C PHE A 51 -0.54 9.49 3.99
N VAL A 52 -1.76 9.10 4.35
CA VAL A 52 -2.37 9.43 5.64
C VAL A 52 -2.77 8.17 6.38
N GLN A 53 -2.60 8.18 7.71
CA GLN A 53 -3.11 7.12 8.59
C GLN A 53 -4.35 7.63 9.33
N LEU A 54 -5.47 6.94 9.17
CA LEU A 54 -6.75 7.33 9.76
C LEU A 54 -7.05 6.46 10.99
N ARG A 55 -7.52 7.09 12.07
CA ARG A 55 -8.15 6.40 13.20
C ARG A 55 -9.65 6.55 13.05
N ILE A 56 -10.35 5.42 12.92
CA ILE A 56 -11.79 5.37 12.65
C ILE A 56 -12.41 4.36 13.62
N ASP A 57 -13.61 4.65 14.09
CA ASP A 57 -14.37 3.71 14.91
C ASP A 57 -14.69 2.42 14.12
N PRO A 58 -14.63 1.23 14.75
CA PRO A 58 -14.90 -0.03 14.06
C PRO A 58 -16.28 -0.12 13.41
N GLN A 59 -17.32 0.47 14.00
CA GLN A 59 -18.67 0.45 13.43
C GLN A 59 -18.72 1.25 12.13
N THR A 60 -18.11 2.45 12.14
CA THR A 60 -17.99 3.27 10.93
C THR A 60 -17.20 2.55 9.84
N LEU A 61 -16.10 1.87 10.18
CA LEU A 61 -15.33 1.10 9.20
C LEU A 61 -16.16 -0.04 8.58
N GLN A 62 -17.00 -0.72 9.38
CA GLN A 62 -17.90 -1.76 8.87
C GLN A 62 -18.97 -1.20 7.93
N GLU A 63 -19.49 -0.01 8.22
CA GLU A 63 -20.43 0.67 7.32
C GLU A 63 -19.76 1.03 5.99
N ILE A 64 -18.53 1.56 6.02
CA ILE A 64 -17.74 1.82 4.81
C ILE A 64 -17.57 0.52 4.01
N ASP A 65 -17.12 -0.56 4.64
CA ASP A 65 -16.93 -1.85 3.97
C ASP A 65 -18.22 -2.40 3.35
N ARG A 66 -19.37 -2.21 4.00
CA ARG A 66 -20.68 -2.60 3.46
C ARG A 66 -21.02 -1.79 2.21
N ASN A 67 -20.83 -0.47 2.25
CA ASN A 67 -21.11 0.42 1.12
C ASN A 67 -20.15 0.20 -0.06
N VAL A 68 -18.89 -0.15 0.21
CA VAL A 68 -17.93 -0.52 -0.85
C VAL A 68 -18.38 -1.80 -1.55
N LYS A 69 -18.83 -2.81 -0.79
CA LYS A 69 -19.27 -4.11 -1.35
C LYS A 69 -20.59 -4.05 -2.11
N SER A 70 -21.47 -3.12 -1.78
CA SER A 70 -22.77 -2.99 -2.46
C SER A 70 -22.66 -2.35 -3.84
N ARG A 71 -21.54 -1.72 -4.18
CA ARG A 71 -21.34 -1.09 -5.48
C ARG A 71 -21.04 -2.10 -6.58
N PRO A 72 -21.51 -1.84 -7.82
CA PRO A 72 -21.15 -2.64 -8.97
C PRO A 72 -19.66 -2.45 -9.29
N GLY A 73 -18.95 -3.57 -9.48
CA GLY A 73 -17.51 -3.58 -9.67
C GLY A 73 -16.73 -3.67 -8.35
N LYS A 74 -15.52 -4.23 -8.40
CA LYS A 74 -14.65 -4.36 -7.22
C LYS A 74 -13.95 -3.03 -6.95
N LEU A 75 -14.66 -2.08 -6.35
CA LEU A 75 -14.08 -0.80 -5.94
C LEU A 75 -13.20 -0.98 -4.70
N SER A 76 -12.04 -0.30 -4.65
CA SER A 76 -11.21 -0.28 -3.46
C SER A 76 -11.77 0.68 -2.40
N ARG A 77 -11.50 0.41 -1.11
CA ARG A 77 -11.84 1.34 -0.02
C ARG A 77 -11.23 2.73 -0.23
N HIS A 78 -9.98 2.77 -0.71
CA HIS A 78 -9.28 4.02 -0.99
C HIS A 78 -10.05 4.88 -1.98
N THR A 79 -10.43 4.31 -3.12
CA THR A 79 -11.20 5.03 -4.15
C THR A 79 -12.52 5.53 -3.58
N TRP A 80 -13.24 4.68 -2.83
CA TRP A 80 -14.51 5.07 -2.22
C TRP A 80 -14.37 6.26 -1.26
N ILE A 81 -13.34 6.25 -0.41
CA ILE A 81 -13.06 7.33 0.54
C ILE A 81 -12.71 8.61 -0.21
N MET A 82 -11.89 8.53 -1.27
CA MET A 82 -11.53 9.70 -2.08
C MET A 82 -12.74 10.32 -2.78
N GLU A 83 -13.64 9.50 -3.32
CA GLU A 83 -14.90 9.98 -3.91
C GLU A 83 -15.78 10.69 -2.87
N ALA A 84 -15.93 10.10 -1.67
CA ALA A 84 -16.72 10.69 -0.59
C ALA A 84 -16.14 12.04 -0.12
N ILE A 85 -14.81 12.16 -0.04
CA ILE A 85 -14.13 13.42 0.29
C ILE A 85 -14.39 14.46 -0.81
N ALA A 86 -14.23 14.10 -2.09
CA ALA A 86 -14.47 15.00 -3.22
C ALA A 86 -15.92 15.51 -3.23
N GLU A 87 -16.90 14.62 -3.07
CA GLU A 87 -18.33 14.97 -2.99
C GLU A 87 -18.61 15.94 -1.84
N LYS A 88 -17.99 15.73 -0.68
CA LYS A 88 -18.15 16.62 0.47
C LYS A 88 -17.52 18.00 0.22
N LEU A 89 -16.36 18.06 -0.42
CA LEU A 89 -15.68 19.32 -0.74
C LEU A 89 -16.47 20.14 -1.76
N THR A 90 -16.99 19.50 -2.82
CA THR A 90 -17.83 20.17 -3.81
C THR A 90 -19.06 20.82 -3.17
N ARG A 91 -19.76 20.10 -2.28
CA ARG A 91 -20.93 20.61 -1.55
C ARG A 91 -20.65 21.79 -0.62
N ILE A 92 -19.41 22.00 -0.20
CA ILE A 92 -19.03 23.12 0.69
C ILE A 92 -18.73 24.38 -0.14
N GLN A 93 -18.34 24.21 -1.40
CA GLN A 93 -17.99 25.31 -2.30
C GLN A 93 -19.19 25.92 -3.02
N GLU A 94 -20.32 25.19 -3.07
CA GLU A 94 -21.64 25.68 -3.51
C GLU A 94 -22.38 26.43 -2.41
#